data_AF-A0A3D3NK92-F1
#
_entry.id   AF-A0A3D3NK92-F1
#
_cell.length_a   1.000
_cell.length_b   1.000
_cell.length_c   1.000
_cell.angle_alpha   90.00
_cell.angle_beta   90.00
_cell.angle_gamma   90.00
#
_symmetry.space_group_name_H-M   'P 1'
#
loop_
_entity.id
_entity.type
_entity.pdbx_description
1 polymer ?
#
loop_
_entity_poly.entity_id
_entity_poly.type
_entity_poly.pdbx_seq_one_letter_code
_entity_poly.pdbx_strand_id
1 'polypeptide(L)'
;VAGLEAAVAGIDRAARQEVAKKAAQVEEVVQEIEKVARDKRDKLVRYSVELLKSEEAAIDALRAELAQAAGWAASKSDILRAGVRLFAEQKVEQMKELLATLAEVSKAKKKG
;
A
#
# COMPACT_ATOMS: atom_id res chain seq x y z
N VAL A 1 16.52 -38.30 3.51
CA VAL A 1 16.60 -36.94 2.93
C VAL A 1 15.42 -36.61 1.99
N ALA A 2 14.67 -37.59 1.45
CA ALA A 2 13.55 -37.35 0.52
C ALA A 2 12.31 -36.63 1.10
N GLY A 3 12.04 -36.73 2.41
CA GLY A 3 10.85 -36.11 3.03
C GLY A 3 10.97 -34.59 3.24
N LEU A 4 12.18 -34.05 3.34
CA LEU A 4 12.41 -32.62 3.55
C LEU A 4 12.26 -31.83 2.23
N GLU A 5 12.76 -32.39 1.13
CA GLU A 5 12.59 -31.85 -0.23
C GLU A 5 11.11 -31.76 -0.64
N ALA A 6 10.31 -32.79 -0.33
CA ALA A 6 8.87 -32.79 -0.62
C ALA A 6 8.10 -31.76 0.23
N ALA A 7 8.50 -31.55 1.49
CA ALA A 7 7.90 -30.54 2.35
C ALA A 7 8.24 -29.11 1.89
N VAL A 8 9.48 -28.86 1.48
CA VAL A 8 9.93 -27.56 0.94
C VAL A 8 9.21 -27.24 -0.38
N ALA A 9 9.05 -28.22 -1.28
CA ALA A 9 8.29 -28.04 -2.52
C ALA A 9 6.79 -27.77 -2.27
N GLY A 10 6.20 -28.36 -1.21
CA GLY A 10 4.83 -28.08 -0.79
C GLY A 10 4.65 -26.64 -0.28
N ILE A 11 5.61 -26.14 0.50
CA ILE A 11 5.61 -24.77 1.02
C ILE A 11 5.77 -23.75 -0.12
N ASP A 12 6.66 -24.01 -1.08
CA ASP A 12 6.87 -23.12 -2.24
C ASP A 12 5.61 -23.02 -3.11
N ARG A 13 4.91 -24.15 -3.30
CA ARG A 13 3.65 -24.19 -4.05
C ARG A 13 2.51 -23.45 -3.35
N ALA A 14 2.41 -23.58 -2.02
CA ALA A 14 1.45 -22.85 -1.21
C ALA A 14 1.73 -21.34 -1.22
N ALA A 15 3.00 -20.93 -1.09
CA ALA A 15 3.42 -19.54 -1.17
C ALA A 15 3.09 -18.91 -2.54
N ARG A 16 3.34 -19.63 -3.65
CA ARG A 16 2.98 -19.17 -4.99
C ARG A 16 1.47 -19.02 -5.19
N GLN A 17 0.65 -19.92 -4.63
CA GLN A 17 -0.80 -19.78 -4.68
C GLN A 17 -1.31 -18.57 -3.89
N GLU A 18 -0.75 -18.31 -2.72
CA GLU A 18 -1.14 -17.14 -1.91
C GLU A 18 -0.73 -15.82 -2.58
N VAL A 19 0.44 -15.79 -3.22
CA VAL A 19 0.88 -14.63 -4.03
C VAL A 19 -0.04 -14.43 -5.24
N ALA A 20 -0.43 -15.51 -5.94
CA ALA A 20 -1.35 -15.43 -7.07
C ALA A 20 -2.75 -14.93 -6.67
N LYS A 21 -3.27 -15.38 -5.51
CA LYS A 21 -4.55 -14.88 -4.97
C LYS A 21 -4.50 -13.40 -4.59
N LYS A 22 -3.42 -12.96 -3.93
CA LYS A 22 -3.21 -11.55 -3.60
C LYS A 22 -3.07 -10.70 -4.86
N ALA A 23 -2.37 -11.20 -5.88
CA ALA A 23 -2.25 -10.53 -7.16
C ALA A 23 -3.61 -10.37 -7.86
N ALA A 24 -4.44 -11.42 -7.89
CA ALA A 24 -5.78 -11.38 -8.46
C ALA A 24 -6.70 -10.39 -7.72
N GLN A 25 -6.64 -10.36 -6.39
CA GLN A 25 -7.42 -9.42 -5.58
C GLN A 25 -6.97 -7.96 -5.78
N VAL A 26 -5.67 -7.72 -5.94
CA VAL A 26 -5.15 -6.40 -6.31
C VAL A 26 -5.63 -5.99 -7.70
N GLU A 27 -5.67 -6.92 -8.65
CA GLU A 27 -6.11 -6.67 -10.02
C GLU A 27 -7.61 -6.33 -10.10
N GLU A 28 -8.45 -7.01 -9.32
CA GLU A 28 -9.88 -6.71 -9.22
C GLU A 28 -10.14 -5.33 -8.62
N VAL A 29 -9.47 -4.99 -7.51
CA VAL A 29 -9.57 -3.66 -6.87
C VAL A 29 -9.05 -2.58 -7.83
N VAL A 30 -8.00 -2.85 -8.60
CA VAL A 30 -7.49 -1.92 -9.62
C VAL A 30 -8.53 -1.70 -10.72
N GLN A 31 -9.17 -2.75 -11.22
CA GLN A 31 -10.19 -2.62 -12.26
C GLN A 31 -11.40 -1.79 -11.79
N GLU A 32 -11.79 -1.93 -10.52
CA GLU A 32 -12.85 -1.12 -9.94
C GLU A 32 -12.44 0.36 -9.83
N ILE A 33 -11.21 0.63 -9.40
CA ILE A 33 -10.67 1.99 -9.34
C ILE A 33 -10.52 2.60 -10.76
N GLU A 34 -10.10 1.82 -11.75
CA GLU A 34 -10.01 2.27 -13.15
C GLU A 34 -11.38 2.61 -13.74
N LYS A 35 -12.44 1.84 -13.41
CA LYS A 35 -13.81 2.18 -13.79
C LYS A 35 -14.25 3.51 -13.18
N VAL A 36 -14.05 3.68 -11.87
CA VAL A 36 -14.39 4.93 -11.18
C VAL A 36 -13.58 6.13 -11.71
N ALA A 37 -12.31 5.92 -12.08
CA ALA A 37 -11.47 6.97 -12.67
C ALA A 37 -11.94 7.34 -14.08
N ARG A 38 -12.27 6.34 -14.91
CA ARG A 38 -12.80 6.53 -16.26
C ARG A 38 -14.13 7.25 -16.26
N ASP A 39 -15.02 6.94 -15.31
CA ASP A 39 -16.31 7.62 -15.13
C ASP A 39 -16.12 9.10 -14.73
N LYS A 40 -15.05 9.43 -14.00
CA LYS A 40 -14.69 10.80 -13.63
C LYS A 40 -13.82 11.51 -14.66
N ARG A 41 -13.52 10.88 -15.80
CA ARG A 41 -12.53 11.34 -16.82
C ARG A 41 -11.17 11.69 -16.21
N ASP A 42 -10.80 11.04 -15.11
CA ASP A 42 -9.54 11.24 -14.42
C ASP A 42 -8.59 10.07 -14.72
N LYS A 43 -7.29 10.34 -14.83
CA LYS A 43 -6.31 9.32 -15.20
C LYS A 43 -5.74 8.69 -13.94
N LEU A 44 -5.94 7.38 -13.77
CA LEU A 44 -5.27 6.64 -12.71
C LEU A 44 -3.78 6.51 -13.02
N VAL A 45 -2.92 7.05 -12.15
CA VAL A 45 -1.47 6.89 -12.23
C VAL A 45 -1.01 6.02 -11.07
N ARG A 46 -0.25 4.95 -11.37
CA ARG A 46 0.30 4.04 -10.37
C ARG A 46 1.74 4.44 -10.03
N TYR A 47 1.99 4.66 -8.75
CA TYR A 47 3.34 4.89 -8.20
C TYR A 47 3.69 3.79 -7.19
N SER A 48 4.95 3.38 -7.17
CA SER A 48 5.53 2.64 -6.04
C SER A 48 6.01 3.64 -5.00
N VAL A 49 5.54 3.52 -3.76
CA VAL A 49 5.88 4.41 -2.65
C VAL A 49 6.78 3.67 -1.67
N GLU A 50 7.85 4.31 -1.23
CA GLU A 50 8.73 3.80 -0.16
C GLU A 50 8.19 4.30 1.17
N LEU A 51 7.84 3.38 2.07
CA LEU A 51 7.35 3.66 3.42
C LEU A 51 8.16 2.85 4.43
N LEU A 52 8.37 3.40 5.62
CA LEU A 52 8.91 2.64 6.74
C LEU A 52 7.88 1.58 7.19
N LYS A 53 8.37 0.46 7.73
CA LYS A 53 7.50 -0.60 8.26
C LYS A 53 6.54 -0.09 9.34
N SER A 54 6.97 0.88 10.15
CA SER A 54 6.14 1.54 11.15
C SER A 54 5.01 2.36 10.53
N GLU A 55 5.26 3.01 9.39
CA GLU A 55 4.26 3.80 8.66
C GLU A 55 3.25 2.90 7.97
N GLU A 56 3.69 1.78 7.38
CA GLU A 56 2.78 0.77 6.85
C GLU A 56 1.89 0.19 7.97
N ALA A 57 2.47 -0.13 9.12
CA ALA A 57 1.72 -0.63 10.27
C ALA A 57 0.71 0.39 10.80
N ALA A 58 1.05 1.69 10.79
CA ALA A 58 0.12 2.76 11.15
C ALA A 58 -1.06 2.84 10.16
N ILE A 59 -0.82 2.70 8.85
CA ILE A 59 -1.89 2.68 7.85
C ILE A 59 -2.80 1.45 8.04
N ASP A 60 -2.24 0.28 8.33
CA ASP A 60 -3.03 -0.92 8.59
C ASP A 60 -3.84 -0.81 9.90
N ALA A 61 -3.27 -0.20 10.94
CA ALA A 61 -3.99 0.11 12.17
C ALA A 61 -5.17 1.07 11.90
N LEU A 62 -4.93 2.17 11.17
CA LEU A 62 -5.98 3.11 10.77
C LEU A 62 -7.08 2.42 9.95
N ARG A 63 -6.72 1.49 9.06
CA ARG A 63 -7.70 0.69 8.33
C ARG A 63 -8.55 -0.18 9.26
N ALA A 64 -7.94 -0.84 10.23
CA ALA A 64 -8.66 -1.64 11.21
C ALA A 64 -9.59 -0.77 12.07
N GLU A 65 -9.12 0.40 12.51
CA GLU A 65 -9.92 1.36 13.27
C GLU A 65 -11.11 1.89 12.46
N LEU A 66 -10.91 2.27 11.20
CA LEU A 66 -12.00 2.74 10.33
C LEU A 66 -13.05 1.65 10.07
N ALA A 67 -12.60 0.39 9.90
CA ALA A 67 -13.49 -0.75 9.77
C ALA A 67 -14.28 -1.00 11.06
N GLN A 68 -13.64 -0.86 12.24
CA GLN A 68 -14.28 -1.07 13.53
C GLN A 68 -15.23 0.08 13.93
N ALA A 69 -14.82 1.32 13.74
CA ALA A 69 -15.53 2.51 14.22
C ALA A 69 -16.65 2.94 13.28
N ALA A 70 -16.43 2.86 11.96
CA ALA A 70 -17.37 3.36 10.95
C ALA A 70 -17.97 2.26 10.08
N GLY A 71 -17.58 0.99 10.28
CA GLY A 71 -17.92 -0.10 9.36
C GLY A 71 -17.37 0.10 7.95
N TRP A 72 -16.42 1.03 7.77
CA TRP A 72 -15.94 1.44 6.46
C TRP A 72 -14.63 0.74 6.12
N ALA A 73 -14.68 -0.15 5.15
CA ALA A 73 -13.52 -0.85 4.61
C ALA A 73 -12.73 0.04 3.62
N ALA A 74 -12.01 1.05 4.11
CA ALA A 74 -11.10 1.84 3.29
C ALA A 74 -9.89 0.97 2.83
N SER A 75 -9.49 1.09 1.56
CA SER A 75 -8.25 0.47 1.09
C SER A 75 -7.03 1.30 1.48
N LYS A 76 -5.83 0.69 1.51
CA LYS A 76 -4.57 1.42 1.72
C LYS A 76 -4.43 2.60 0.74
N SER A 77 -4.81 2.38 -0.52
CA SER A 77 -4.79 3.41 -1.56
C SER A 77 -5.80 4.53 -1.32
N ASP A 78 -6.96 4.27 -0.70
CA ASP A 78 -7.93 5.32 -0.35
C ASP A 78 -7.39 6.22 0.75
N ILE A 79 -6.81 5.62 1.79
CA ILE A 79 -6.20 6.34 2.91
C ILE A 79 -5.07 7.23 2.40
N LEU A 80 -4.19 6.69 1.55
CA LEU A 80 -3.10 7.46 0.94
C LEU A 80 -3.62 8.60 0.05
N ARG A 81 -4.64 8.35 -0.79
CA ARG A 81 -5.25 9.40 -1.62
C ARG A 81 -5.90 10.51 -0.78
N ALA A 82 -6.55 10.17 0.32
CA ALA A 82 -7.11 11.14 1.25
C ALA A 82 -6.01 11.97 1.92
N GLY A 83 -4.92 11.32 2.35
CA GLY A 83 -3.75 11.98 2.92
C GLY A 83 -3.11 12.99 1.95
N VAL A 84 -2.95 12.62 0.67
CA VAL A 84 -2.42 13.54 -0.35
C VAL A 84 -3.29 14.77 -0.54
N ARG A 85 -4.62 14.61 -0.55
CA ARG A 85 -5.55 15.75 -0.68
C ARG A 85 -5.46 16.69 0.52
N LEU A 86 -5.49 16.12 1.73
CA LEU A 86 -5.37 16.89 2.97
C LEU A 86 -4.02 17.60 3.08
N PHE A 87 -2.94 16.95 2.62
CA PHE A 87 -1.62 17.56 2.57
C PHE A 87 -1.57 18.73 1.57
N ALA A 88 -2.18 18.60 0.40
CA ALA A 88 -2.23 19.64 -0.63
C ALA A 88 -3.04 20.89 -0.20
N GLU A 89 -3.92 20.77 0.79
CA GLU A 89 -4.67 21.89 1.36
C GLU A 89 -3.84 22.74 2.36
N GLN A 90 -2.68 22.24 2.82
CA GLN A 90 -1.84 22.95 3.78
C GLN A 90 -1.09 24.13 3.16
N LYS A 91 -0.73 25.12 3.99
CA LYS A 91 0.12 26.24 3.54
C LYS A 91 1.55 25.77 3.28
N VAL A 92 2.24 26.43 2.36
CA VAL A 92 3.60 26.07 1.94
C VAL A 92 4.58 26.01 3.11
N GLU A 93 4.46 26.89 4.12
CA GLU A 93 5.33 26.82 5.30
C GLU A 93 5.10 25.55 6.13
N GLN A 94 3.84 25.18 6.34
CA GLN A 94 3.46 23.96 7.08
C GLN A 94 3.86 22.69 6.32
N MET A 95 3.72 22.70 4.98
CA MET A 95 4.18 21.59 4.15
C MET A 95 5.70 21.38 4.30
N LYS A 96 6.48 22.47 4.33
CA LYS A 96 7.94 22.38 4.51
C LYS A 96 8.29 21.80 5.87
N GLU A 97 7.60 22.22 6.93
CA GLU A 97 7.82 21.70 8.27
C GLU A 97 7.47 20.21 8.36
N LEU A 98 6.31 19.81 7.86
CA LEU A 98 5.89 18.41 7.82
C LEU A 98 6.88 17.55 7.04
N LEU A 99 7.35 18.00 5.87
CA LEU A 99 8.36 17.29 5.09
C LEU A 99 9.72 17.22 5.81
N ALA A 100 10.10 18.25 6.56
CA ALA A 100 11.35 18.26 7.32
C ALA A 100 11.33 17.29 8.51
N THR A 101 10.15 16.95 9.03
CA THR A 101 9.99 15.95 10.10
C THR A 101 10.00 14.51 9.60
N LEU A 102 9.86 14.28 8.28
CA LEU A 102 9.93 12.93 7.72
C LEU A 102 11.35 12.39 7.88
N ALA A 103 11.46 11.17 8.41
CA ALA A 103 12.73 10.48 8.51
C ALA A 103 13.31 10.27 7.11
N GLU A 104 14.60 10.58 6.93
CA GLU A 104 15.28 10.32 5.67
C GLU A 104 15.26 8.81 5.39
N VAL A 105 14.48 8.40 4.39
CA VAL A 105 14.57 7.05 3.81
C VAL A 105 15.88 7.01 3.03
N SER A 106 16.96 6.73 3.74
CA SER A 106 18.30 6.65 3.16
C SER A 106 18.27 5.61 2.02
N LYS A 107 18.44 6.09 0.78
CA LYS A 107 18.71 5.25 -0.39
C LYS A 107 20.10 4.62 -0.23
N ALA A 108 20.22 3.66 0.67
CA ALA A 108 21.42 2.88 0.86
C ALA A 108 21.60 1.97 -0.37
N LYS A 109 22.22 2.55 -1.39
CA LYS A 109 22.82 1.86 -2.53
C LYS A 109 23.74 0.77 -2.00
N LYS A 110 23.24 -0.46 -1.92
CA LYS A 110 24.08 -1.64 -1.68
C LYS A 110 24.95 -1.82 -2.93
N LYS A 111 26.20 -1.36 -2.85
CA LYS A 111 27.27 -1.78 -3.75
C LYS A 111 27.43 -3.30 -3.58
N GLY A 112 27.17 -4.02 -4.66
CA GLY A 112 27.58 -5.40 -4.90
C GLY A 112 28.02 -5.48 -6.34
#